data_AF-A0A814VYB2-F1
#
_entry.id   AF-A0A814VYB2-F1
#
_cell.length_a   1.000
_cell.length_b   1.000
_cell.length_c   1.000
_cell.angle_alpha   90.00
_cell.angle_beta   90.00
_cell.angle_gamma   90.00
#
_symmetry.space_group_name_H-M   'P 1'
#
loop_
_entity.id
_entity.type
_entity.pdbx_description
1 polymer ?
#
loop_
_entity_poly.entity_id
_entity_poly.type
_entity_poly.pdbx_seq_one_letter_code
_entity_poly.pdbx_strand_id
1 'polypeptide(L)'
;VGDAACTIASATSFPEPFLHDGKHLRHMHRNLAGNRFSDHVALLNAFQQFEREKNRNGERGEMEFCDRKCLNLSTMRMTYEARNQLRDIMIMSGFPEECLSSQWFDVEQSHSKLDIVISLLCYALYPNVCFHVSKRKLLTTEGKEALIHKNSVNCGREIPIFPSPFFVFTEKIKTRAVSAKQMSMSTPIQLLLFASDQVDVVESNLICLDNWIMLNMNTDLASKIVSIRPAIEALIIRCTQQPNDITNRPLSVEQLCNLIRLLSDQQLEHVLCEKIVENNETTPSTNSDFNESSINYRPNQLFPSNRGYQQRPFYRGNNNRPFNRYNYQGNNIQQQQQYQPQNNMSGVGFSFTPDPSPTPSDSESPSPFFSNKRQFDNAFYPSTPNTFDNPPPTSSPYQFGWVNNRGGYSNNYRGRGGYNRFPKRSRPYNY
;
A
#
# COMPACT_ATOMS: atom_id res chain seq x y z
N VAL A 1 7.11 7.07 -8.26
CA VAL A 1 6.21 6.27 -7.40
C VAL A 1 6.53 4.78 -7.43
N GLY A 2 7.21 4.24 -8.47
CA GLY A 2 7.57 2.83 -8.52
C GLY A 2 8.40 2.36 -7.31
N ASP A 3 9.40 3.13 -6.89
CA ASP A 3 10.18 2.85 -5.67
C ASP A 3 9.31 2.73 -4.40
N ALA A 4 8.29 3.59 -4.26
CA ALA A 4 7.36 3.54 -3.13
C ALA A 4 6.48 2.29 -3.18
N ALA A 5 6.02 1.89 -4.36
CA ALA A 5 5.26 0.67 -4.55
C ALA A 5 6.13 -0.57 -4.24
N CYS A 6 7.38 -0.61 -4.71
CA CYS A 6 8.33 -1.66 -4.38
C CYS A 6 8.59 -1.73 -2.86
N THR A 7 8.82 -0.57 -2.23
CA THR A 7 9.03 -0.46 -0.78
C THR A 7 7.83 -0.99 0.02
N ILE A 8 6.60 -0.58 -0.35
CA ILE A 8 5.39 -1.04 0.36
C ILE A 8 5.15 -2.53 0.12
N ALA A 9 5.31 -3.02 -1.11
CA ALA A 9 5.18 -4.44 -1.43
C ALA A 9 6.16 -5.29 -0.60
N SER A 10 7.44 -4.93 -0.60
CA SER A 10 8.49 -5.61 0.18
C SER A 10 8.23 -5.52 1.68
N ALA A 11 7.88 -4.34 2.22
CA ALA A 11 7.58 -4.17 3.64
C ALA A 11 6.36 -4.98 4.10
N THR A 12 5.38 -5.18 3.20
CA THR A 12 4.16 -5.95 3.47
C THR A 12 4.40 -7.46 3.40
N SER A 13 5.46 -7.91 2.70
CA SER A 13 5.88 -9.32 2.66
C SER A 13 6.58 -9.81 3.95
N PHE A 14 6.89 -8.91 4.89
CA PHE A 14 7.54 -9.25 6.17
C PHE A 14 6.67 -8.84 7.38
N PRO A 15 6.93 -9.37 8.59
CA PRO A 15 6.30 -8.87 9.81
C PRO A 15 6.57 -7.38 10.02
N GLU A 16 5.59 -6.64 10.55
CA GLU A 16 5.72 -5.20 10.85
C GLU A 16 7.00 -4.92 11.68
N PRO A 17 7.85 -3.95 11.30
CA PRO A 17 9.12 -3.68 11.99
C PRO A 17 8.94 -2.99 13.35
N PHE A 18 7.72 -2.57 13.71
CA PHE A 18 7.45 -1.75 14.90
C PHE A 18 7.52 -2.56 16.20
N LEU A 19 8.53 -2.30 17.05
CA LEU A 19 8.67 -2.99 18.33
C LEU A 19 7.78 -2.35 19.41
N HIS A 20 6.82 -3.11 19.97
CA HIS A 20 5.96 -2.62 21.05
C HIS A 20 5.58 -3.72 22.06
N ASP A 21 5.76 -3.38 23.34
CA ASP A 21 5.47 -4.26 24.49
C ASP A 21 4.05 -4.05 25.03
N GLY A 22 3.37 -3.02 24.52
CA GLY A 22 2.02 -2.62 24.92
C GLY A 22 0.91 -3.23 24.06
N LYS A 23 -0.33 -3.09 24.55
CA LYS A 23 -1.56 -3.54 23.87
C LYS A 23 -1.80 -2.86 22.51
N HIS A 24 -1.19 -1.71 22.25
CA HIS A 24 -1.35 -0.91 21.03
C HIS A 24 0.01 -0.36 20.57
N LEU A 25 0.08 0.07 19.32
CA LEU A 25 1.27 0.66 18.71
C LEU A 25 1.76 1.92 19.47
N ARG A 26 3.09 2.10 19.58
CA ARG A 26 3.69 3.26 20.25
C ARG A 26 3.30 4.55 19.53
N HIS A 27 3.10 5.65 20.25
CA HIS A 27 2.70 6.94 19.64
C HIS A 27 3.68 7.41 18.56
N MET A 28 4.99 7.24 18.80
CA MET A 28 6.06 7.52 17.83
C MET A 28 5.92 6.79 16.48
N HIS A 29 5.33 5.59 16.46
CA HIS A 29 5.08 4.84 15.22
C HIS A 29 3.81 5.32 14.54
N ARG A 30 2.76 5.65 15.31
CA ARG A 30 1.52 6.24 14.78
C ARG A 30 1.78 7.56 14.07
N ASN A 31 2.71 8.37 14.59
CA ASN A 31 3.11 9.64 13.99
C ASN A 31 3.86 9.48 12.65
N LEU A 32 4.29 8.27 12.27
CA LEU A 32 4.90 8.04 10.94
C LEU A 32 3.85 8.08 9.82
N ALA A 33 2.56 7.95 10.14
CA ALA A 33 1.46 8.11 9.18
C ALA A 33 1.16 9.58 8.83
N GLY A 34 1.68 10.54 9.61
CA GLY A 34 1.28 11.96 9.52
C GLY A 34 -0.23 12.12 9.50
N ASN A 35 -0.73 12.91 8.55
CA ASN A 35 -2.16 13.16 8.34
C ASN A 35 -2.81 12.19 7.32
N ARG A 36 -2.14 11.08 6.98
CA ARG A 36 -2.55 10.16 5.90
C ARG A 36 -3.38 8.96 6.36
N PHE A 37 -3.52 8.73 7.67
CA PHE A 37 -4.33 7.65 8.28
C PHE A 37 -4.05 6.26 7.66
N SER A 38 -2.76 5.95 7.41
CA SER A 38 -2.35 4.77 6.66
C SER A 38 -1.16 4.05 7.29
N ASP A 39 -1.33 2.76 7.54
CA ASP A 39 -0.27 1.84 7.97
C ASP A 39 0.81 1.67 6.89
N HIS A 40 0.39 1.59 5.62
CA HIS A 40 1.31 1.47 4.47
C HIS A 40 2.19 2.72 4.31
N VAL A 41 1.62 3.92 4.50
CA VAL A 41 2.38 5.18 4.49
C VAL A 41 3.30 5.27 5.71
N ALA A 42 2.87 4.81 6.88
CA ALA A 42 3.73 4.77 8.07
C ALA A 42 4.94 3.84 7.87
N LEU A 43 4.76 2.69 7.21
CA LEU A 43 5.87 1.79 6.82
C LEU A 43 6.79 2.44 5.79
N LEU A 44 6.25 3.07 4.74
CA LEU A 44 7.02 3.80 3.73
C LEU A 44 7.89 4.90 4.38
N ASN A 45 7.31 5.74 5.22
CA ASN A 45 8.01 6.82 5.91
C ASN A 45 9.08 6.30 6.90
N ALA A 46 8.78 5.21 7.63
CA ALA A 46 9.76 4.54 8.48
C ALA A 46 10.99 4.09 7.68
N PHE A 47 10.74 3.51 6.51
CA PHE A 47 11.76 2.98 5.61
C PHE A 47 12.57 4.09 4.93
N GLN A 48 11.94 5.16 4.46
CA GLN A 48 12.63 6.33 3.91
C GLN A 48 13.56 7.01 4.93
N GLN A 49 13.13 7.11 6.20
CA GLN A 49 13.98 7.63 7.26
C GLN A 49 15.15 6.67 7.58
N PHE A 50 14.90 5.35 7.59
CA PHE A 50 15.93 4.32 7.77
C PHE A 50 17.00 4.38 6.67
N GLU A 51 16.58 4.37 5.39
CA GLU A 51 17.48 4.44 4.24
C GLU A 51 18.29 5.75 4.25
N ARG A 52 17.66 6.87 4.59
CA ARG A 52 18.35 8.17 4.70
C ARG A 52 19.47 8.14 5.74
N GLU A 53 19.26 7.50 6.88
CA GLU A 53 20.28 7.41 7.94
C GLU A 53 21.36 6.35 7.60
N LYS A 54 20.99 5.24 6.95
CA LYS A 54 21.92 4.26 6.35
C LYS A 54 22.87 4.94 5.36
N ASN A 55 22.33 5.72 4.43
CA ASN A 55 23.11 6.37 3.37
C ASN A 55 24.00 7.52 3.91
N ARG A 56 23.70 8.07 5.09
CA ARG A 56 24.51 9.12 5.73
C ARG A 56 25.63 8.58 6.61
N ASN A 57 25.34 7.56 7.41
CA ASN A 57 26.18 7.13 8.53
C ASN A 57 26.50 5.61 8.49
N GLY A 58 26.24 4.94 7.35
CA GLY A 58 26.45 3.52 7.16
C GLY A 58 25.60 2.64 8.08
N GLU A 59 26.10 1.43 8.37
CA GLU A 59 25.46 0.47 9.29
C GLU A 59 25.21 1.04 10.69
N ARG A 60 26.07 1.95 11.15
CA ARG A 60 25.87 2.63 12.43
C ARG A 60 24.64 3.54 12.41
N GLY A 61 24.40 4.23 11.28
CA GLY A 61 23.24 5.09 11.08
C GLY A 61 21.92 4.36 11.18
N GLU A 62 21.78 3.25 10.47
CA GLU A 62 20.57 2.42 10.50
C GLU A 62 20.35 1.75 11.86
N MET A 63 21.42 1.29 12.53
CA MET A 63 21.35 0.73 13.89
C MET A 63 20.85 1.77 14.90
N GLU A 64 21.52 2.92 15.00
CA GLU A 64 21.10 4.01 15.89
C GLU A 64 19.69 4.53 15.55
N PHE A 65 19.31 4.56 14.27
CA PHE A 65 17.94 4.89 13.86
C PHE A 65 16.92 3.87 14.37
N CYS A 66 17.19 2.57 14.18
CA CYS A 66 16.29 1.50 14.64
C CYS A 66 16.13 1.50 16.16
N ASP A 67 17.21 1.72 16.91
CA ASP A 67 17.16 1.84 18.37
C ASP A 67 16.31 3.05 18.79
N ARG A 68 16.63 4.25 18.25
CA ARG A 68 15.89 5.50 18.53
C ARG A 68 14.42 5.42 18.16
N LYS A 69 14.05 4.69 17.11
CA LYS A 69 12.67 4.53 16.63
C LYS A 69 11.98 3.25 17.13
N CYS A 70 12.68 2.40 17.89
CA CYS A 70 12.21 1.10 18.34
C CYS A 70 11.68 0.26 17.17
N LEU A 71 12.57 -0.02 16.21
CA LEU A 71 12.32 -0.83 15.02
C LEU A 71 13.18 -2.09 15.02
N ASN A 72 12.68 -3.17 14.43
CA ASN A 72 13.45 -4.39 14.22
C ASN A 72 14.44 -4.19 13.06
N LEU A 73 15.74 -4.04 13.39
CA LEU A 73 16.82 -3.85 12.41
C LEU A 73 16.87 -4.97 11.37
N SER A 74 16.67 -6.23 11.77
CA SER A 74 16.66 -7.38 10.85
C SER A 74 15.51 -7.27 9.84
N THR A 75 14.30 -6.92 10.28
CA THR A 75 13.17 -6.65 9.37
C THR A 75 13.50 -5.52 8.41
N MET A 76 14.03 -4.38 8.90
CA MET A 76 14.35 -3.24 8.03
C MET A 76 15.40 -3.59 6.97
N ARG A 77 16.43 -4.37 7.34
CA ARG A 77 17.43 -4.91 6.41
C ARG A 77 16.81 -5.87 5.38
N MET A 78 15.98 -6.82 5.81
CA MET A 78 15.28 -7.75 4.89
C MET A 78 14.37 -7.01 3.90
N THR A 79 13.61 -6.02 4.35
CA THR A 79 12.80 -5.14 3.49
C THR A 79 13.66 -4.38 2.50
N TYR A 80 14.85 -3.90 2.90
CA TYR A 80 15.76 -3.19 2.01
C TYR A 80 16.30 -4.07 0.89
N GLU A 81 16.77 -5.28 1.20
CA GLU A 81 17.25 -6.22 0.18
C GLU A 81 16.11 -6.65 -0.76
N ALA A 82 14.92 -6.96 -0.23
CA ALA A 82 13.76 -7.34 -1.03
C ALA A 82 13.27 -6.20 -1.95
N ARG A 83 13.32 -4.95 -1.49
CA ARG A 83 12.96 -3.76 -2.29
C ARG A 83 13.92 -3.61 -3.47
N ASN A 84 15.21 -3.80 -3.23
CA ASN A 84 16.24 -3.72 -4.27
C ASN A 84 16.08 -4.87 -5.27
N GLN A 85 15.88 -6.11 -4.81
CA GLN A 85 15.61 -7.25 -5.69
C GLN A 85 14.37 -7.02 -6.58
N LEU A 86 13.28 -6.48 -6.02
CA LEU A 86 12.08 -6.16 -6.78
C LEU A 86 12.33 -5.03 -7.80
N ARG A 87 13.10 -3.99 -7.43
CA ARG A 87 13.54 -2.93 -8.35
C ARG A 87 14.35 -3.50 -9.51
N ASP A 88 15.31 -4.38 -9.22
CA ASP A 88 16.18 -4.97 -10.23
C ASP A 88 15.39 -5.88 -11.19
N ILE A 89 14.44 -6.68 -10.68
CA ILE A 89 13.50 -7.46 -11.51
C ILE A 89 12.68 -6.56 -12.44
N MET A 90 12.21 -5.40 -11.97
CA MET A 90 11.46 -4.46 -12.81
C MET A 90 12.35 -3.85 -13.91
N ILE A 91 13.59 -3.46 -13.59
CA ILE A 91 14.56 -2.96 -14.59
C ILE A 91 14.92 -4.05 -15.61
N MET A 92 15.18 -5.28 -15.16
CA MET A 92 15.43 -6.44 -16.02
C MET A 92 14.23 -6.79 -16.91
N SER A 93 13.02 -6.45 -16.49
CA SER A 93 11.78 -6.57 -17.28
C SER A 93 11.59 -5.41 -18.28
N GLY A 94 12.59 -4.52 -18.40
CA GLY A 94 12.62 -3.41 -19.36
C GLY A 94 12.07 -2.08 -18.85
N PHE A 95 11.59 -1.99 -17.60
CA PHE A 95 11.05 -0.72 -17.08
C PHE A 95 12.19 0.31 -16.86
N PRO A 96 12.03 1.57 -17.32
CA PRO A 96 13.05 2.61 -17.16
C PRO A 96 13.43 2.86 -15.69
N GLU A 97 14.73 2.97 -15.40
CA GLU A 97 15.25 3.14 -14.04
C GLU A 97 14.71 4.42 -13.35
N GLU A 98 14.39 5.44 -14.14
CA GLU A 98 13.81 6.71 -13.70
C GLU A 98 12.45 6.53 -13.02
N CYS A 99 11.64 5.54 -13.43
CA CYS A 99 10.32 5.29 -12.82
C CYS A 99 10.45 4.66 -11.41
N LEU A 100 11.60 4.02 -11.14
CA LEU A 100 12.02 3.37 -9.90
C LEU A 100 13.07 4.20 -9.13
N SER A 101 13.24 5.48 -9.50
CA SER A 101 14.04 6.42 -8.73
C SER A 101 13.37 6.73 -7.39
N SER A 102 14.16 6.69 -6.31
CA SER A 102 13.63 6.99 -4.99
C SER A 102 13.22 8.45 -4.86
N GLN A 103 12.10 8.68 -4.17
CA GLN A 103 11.49 9.98 -4.01
C GLN A 103 11.09 10.13 -2.54
N TRP A 104 11.40 11.28 -1.93
CA TRP A 104 10.88 11.62 -0.61
C TRP A 104 9.37 11.90 -0.69
N PHE A 105 8.61 11.48 0.33
CA PHE A 105 7.18 11.76 0.45
C PHE A 105 6.95 12.54 1.76
N ASP A 106 6.23 13.65 1.67
CA ASP A 106 5.71 14.34 2.85
C ASP A 106 4.40 13.66 3.29
N VAL A 107 4.30 13.30 4.58
CA VAL A 107 3.13 12.67 5.18
C VAL A 107 2.26 13.66 5.97
N GLU A 108 2.78 14.85 6.27
CA GLU A 108 2.06 15.89 7.01
C GLU A 108 1.24 16.78 6.06
N GLN A 109 1.74 16.99 4.83
CA GLN A 109 1.15 17.86 3.82
C GLN A 109 0.43 17.08 2.70
N SER A 110 -0.39 17.80 1.91
CA SER A 110 -0.92 17.28 0.65
C SER A 110 0.22 17.00 -0.32
N HIS A 111 0.19 15.86 -1.00
CA HIS A 111 1.31 15.40 -1.80
C HIS A 111 0.84 14.44 -2.90
N SER A 112 0.44 14.98 -4.05
CA SER A 112 -0.26 14.27 -5.13
C SER A 112 0.32 12.91 -5.56
N LYS A 113 1.64 12.72 -5.49
CA LYS A 113 2.27 11.41 -5.77
C LYS A 113 1.99 10.35 -4.69
N LEU A 114 1.78 10.76 -3.44
CA LEU A 114 1.41 9.89 -2.32
C LEU A 114 -0.09 9.59 -2.36
N ASP A 115 -0.90 10.56 -2.77
CA ASP A 115 -2.31 10.35 -3.10
C ASP A 115 -2.48 9.26 -4.15
N ILE A 116 -1.69 9.31 -5.26
CA ILE A 116 -1.64 8.22 -6.25
C ILE A 116 -1.21 6.88 -5.62
N VAL A 117 -0.22 6.85 -4.73
CA VAL A 117 0.21 5.60 -4.06
C VAL A 117 -0.95 4.98 -3.28
N ILE A 118 -1.76 5.78 -2.57
CA ILE A 118 -2.95 5.30 -1.87
C ILE A 118 -4.04 4.84 -2.86
N SER A 119 -4.25 5.55 -3.97
CA SER A 119 -5.15 5.11 -5.04
C SER A 119 -4.73 3.76 -5.64
N LEU A 120 -3.43 3.53 -5.85
CA LEU A 120 -2.89 2.25 -6.31
C LEU A 120 -2.99 1.15 -5.24
N LEU A 121 -2.95 1.48 -3.95
CA LEU A 121 -3.30 0.52 -2.89
C LEU A 121 -4.78 0.15 -2.93
N CYS A 122 -5.67 1.02 -3.40
CA CYS A 122 -7.08 0.66 -3.59
C CYS A 122 -7.23 -0.40 -4.68
N TYR A 123 -6.54 -0.24 -5.81
CA TYR A 123 -6.47 -1.25 -6.87
C TYR A 123 -5.84 -2.56 -6.39
N ALA A 124 -4.68 -2.49 -5.72
CA ALA A 124 -3.91 -3.67 -5.33
C ALA A 124 -4.51 -4.49 -4.17
N LEU A 125 -5.37 -3.89 -3.35
CA LEU A 125 -5.96 -4.54 -2.17
C LEU A 125 -7.45 -4.88 -2.33
N TYR A 126 -8.11 -4.48 -3.42
CA TYR A 126 -9.49 -4.87 -3.66
C TYR A 126 -9.64 -6.41 -3.75
N PRO A 127 -10.66 -7.07 -3.17
CA PRO A 127 -11.86 -6.55 -2.49
C PRO A 127 -11.72 -6.37 -0.96
N ASN A 128 -10.52 -6.19 -0.42
CA ASN A 128 -10.31 -5.92 1.02
C ASN A 128 -10.60 -4.45 1.38
N VAL A 129 -11.86 -4.06 1.23
CA VAL A 129 -12.38 -2.74 1.63
C VAL A 129 -13.21 -2.87 2.90
N CYS A 130 -13.15 -1.86 3.76
CA CYS A 130 -14.03 -1.73 4.91
C CYS A 130 -14.45 -0.28 5.16
N PHE A 131 -15.59 -0.14 5.83
CA PHE A 131 -16.20 1.12 6.24
C PHE A 131 -16.09 1.29 7.75
N HIS A 132 -15.58 2.43 8.21
CA HIS A 132 -15.48 2.78 9.63
C HIS A 132 -16.82 3.28 10.17
N VAL A 133 -17.33 2.62 11.21
CA VAL A 133 -18.62 2.98 11.82
C VAL A 133 -18.43 3.86 13.04
N SER A 134 -17.66 3.39 14.02
CA SER A 134 -17.35 4.15 15.25
C SER A 134 -16.27 3.47 16.08
N LYS A 135 -15.48 4.24 16.83
CA LYS A 135 -14.40 3.72 17.68
C LYS A 135 -13.50 2.78 16.86
N ARG A 136 -13.49 1.48 17.16
CA ARG A 136 -12.76 0.44 16.41
C ARG A 136 -13.64 -0.39 15.46
N LYS A 137 -14.97 -0.20 15.45
CA LYS A 137 -15.92 -0.99 14.64
C LYS A 137 -15.79 -0.64 13.16
N LEU A 138 -15.67 -1.68 12.35
CA LEU A 138 -15.63 -1.66 10.89
C LEU A 138 -16.75 -2.57 10.35
N LEU A 139 -17.22 -2.28 9.14
CA LEU A 139 -17.98 -3.21 8.29
C LEU A 139 -17.11 -3.57 7.09
N THR A 140 -16.92 -4.86 6.82
CA THR A 140 -16.21 -5.34 5.60
C THR A 140 -17.16 -5.40 4.40
N THR A 141 -16.62 -5.53 3.17
CA THR A 141 -17.37 -5.86 1.94
C THR A 141 -18.43 -6.96 2.11
N GLU A 142 -18.18 -7.96 2.95
CA GLU A 142 -19.14 -9.04 3.25
C GLU A 142 -20.32 -8.62 4.17
N GLY A 143 -20.51 -7.33 4.47
CA GLY A 143 -21.45 -6.82 5.48
C GLY A 143 -21.09 -7.16 6.93
N LYS A 144 -20.00 -7.90 7.17
CA LYS A 144 -19.64 -8.42 8.50
C LYS A 144 -18.89 -7.41 9.34
N GLU A 145 -19.18 -7.42 10.64
CA GLU A 145 -18.45 -6.64 11.63
C GLU A 145 -16.99 -7.09 11.77
N ALA A 146 -16.08 -6.13 11.79
CA ALA A 146 -14.67 -6.32 12.11
C ALA A 146 -14.17 -5.19 13.02
N LEU A 147 -12.94 -5.32 13.50
CA LEU A 147 -12.27 -4.29 14.29
C LEU A 147 -11.03 -3.74 13.59
N ILE A 148 -10.70 -2.47 13.79
CA ILE A 148 -9.34 -1.94 13.52
C ILE A 148 -8.35 -2.79 14.33
N HIS A 149 -7.34 -3.38 13.69
CA HIS A 149 -6.33 -4.18 14.38
C HIS A 149 -5.53 -3.32 15.37
N LYS A 150 -5.16 -3.92 16.51
CA LYS A 150 -4.53 -3.22 17.65
C LYS A 150 -3.17 -2.57 17.33
N ASN A 151 -2.48 -3.04 16.29
CA ASN A 151 -1.20 -2.51 15.83
C ASN A 151 -1.35 -1.41 14.78
N SER A 152 -2.55 -1.18 14.23
CA SER A 152 -2.73 -0.13 13.22
C SER A 152 -2.45 1.26 13.80
N VAL A 153 -1.89 2.16 13.00
CA VAL A 153 -1.75 3.59 13.32
C VAL A 153 -3.09 4.24 13.64
N ASN A 154 -4.16 3.73 13.01
CA ASN A 154 -5.54 4.14 13.20
C ASN A 154 -6.18 3.59 14.49
N CYS A 155 -5.47 2.76 15.26
CA CYS A 155 -5.90 2.25 16.56
C CYS A 155 -5.29 3.06 17.72
N GLY A 156 -6.06 3.99 18.29
CA GLY A 156 -5.69 4.77 19.47
C GLY A 156 -6.50 4.46 20.74
N ARG A 157 -6.22 5.21 21.81
CA ARG A 157 -7.15 5.36 22.95
C ARG A 157 -8.38 6.18 22.51
N GLU A 158 -8.08 7.29 21.87
CA GLU A 158 -9.00 8.09 21.07
C GLU A 158 -8.72 7.77 19.59
N ILE A 159 -9.79 7.68 18.82
CA ILE A 159 -9.74 7.47 17.37
C ILE A 159 -10.39 8.70 16.75
N PRO A 160 -9.69 9.41 15.84
CA PRO A 160 -10.19 10.65 15.27
C PRO A 160 -11.41 10.39 14.38
N ILE A 161 -12.13 11.46 14.05
CA ILE A 161 -13.04 11.44 12.90
C ILE A 161 -12.14 11.41 11.66
N PHE A 162 -12.26 10.38 10.85
CA PHE A 162 -11.49 10.25 9.61
C PHE A 162 -12.12 11.14 8.50
N PRO A 163 -11.32 11.76 7.61
CA PRO A 163 -11.85 12.53 6.47
C PRO A 163 -12.72 11.71 5.53
N SER A 164 -12.43 10.42 5.41
CA SER A 164 -13.26 9.41 4.74
C SER A 164 -13.44 8.21 5.67
N PRO A 165 -14.63 7.59 5.74
CA PRO A 165 -14.85 6.37 6.51
C PRO A 165 -14.29 5.12 5.80
N PHE A 166 -13.88 5.20 4.53
CA PHE A 166 -13.41 4.05 3.78
C PHE A 166 -11.93 3.75 4.01
N PHE A 167 -11.61 2.46 4.10
CA PHE A 167 -10.25 1.96 4.20
C PHE A 167 -10.06 0.70 3.36
N VAL A 168 -8.91 0.61 2.70
CA VAL A 168 -8.41 -0.66 2.14
C VAL A 168 -7.41 -1.31 3.09
N PHE A 169 -7.35 -2.64 3.16
CA PHE A 169 -6.51 -3.35 4.12
C PHE A 169 -5.82 -4.60 3.55
N THR A 170 -4.66 -4.98 4.10
CA THR A 170 -3.93 -6.17 3.63
C THR A 170 -4.52 -7.47 4.16
N GLU A 171 -4.77 -7.57 5.47
CA GLU A 171 -5.06 -8.84 6.14
C GLU A 171 -6.33 -8.80 7.00
N LYS A 172 -7.16 -9.84 6.86
CA LYS A 172 -8.30 -10.12 7.75
C LYS A 172 -7.90 -11.17 8.80
N ILE A 173 -7.45 -10.72 9.96
CA ILE A 173 -7.06 -11.60 11.07
C ILE A 173 -8.28 -12.01 11.88
N LYS A 174 -8.49 -13.33 12.07
CA LYS A 174 -9.50 -13.89 12.97
C LYS A 174 -8.82 -14.49 14.21
N THR A 175 -9.03 -13.87 15.37
CA THR A 175 -8.62 -14.43 16.68
C THR A 175 -9.83 -14.54 17.60
N ARG A 176 -9.90 -13.75 18.69
CA ARG A 176 -11.11 -13.60 19.53
C ARG A 176 -12.18 -12.72 18.86
N ALA A 177 -11.75 -11.87 17.93
CA ALA A 177 -12.58 -11.06 17.04
C ALA A 177 -11.94 -11.08 15.64
N VAL A 178 -12.71 -10.70 14.61
CA VAL A 178 -12.18 -10.40 13.29
C VAL A 178 -11.62 -8.98 13.30
N SER A 179 -10.44 -8.77 12.71
CA SER A 179 -9.83 -7.45 12.59
C SER A 179 -9.09 -7.25 11.28
N ALA A 180 -9.26 -6.07 10.68
CA ALA A 180 -8.47 -5.61 9.54
C ALA A 180 -7.11 -5.07 10.03
N LYS A 181 -6.01 -5.58 9.46
CA LYS A 181 -4.62 -5.17 9.73
C LYS A 181 -4.01 -4.58 8.46
N GLN A 182 -3.08 -3.63 8.67
CA GLN A 182 -2.42 -2.83 7.64
C GLN A 182 -3.46 -2.16 6.74
N MET A 183 -4.05 -1.07 7.24
CA MET A 183 -5.12 -0.34 6.55
C MET A 183 -4.70 1.07 6.13
N SER A 184 -5.21 1.52 4.98
CA SER A 184 -5.05 2.87 4.43
C SER A 184 -6.41 3.51 4.23
N MET A 185 -6.60 4.73 4.74
CA MET A 185 -7.78 5.54 4.43
C MET A 185 -7.82 5.85 2.93
N SER A 186 -8.98 5.64 2.31
CA SER A 186 -9.24 5.91 0.89
C SER A 186 -10.48 6.78 0.73
N THR A 187 -10.56 7.58 -0.34
CA THR A 187 -11.77 8.36 -0.66
C THR A 187 -12.77 7.54 -1.49
N PRO A 188 -14.06 7.90 -1.51
CA PRO A 188 -15.03 7.26 -2.41
C PRO A 188 -14.65 7.39 -3.89
N ILE A 189 -13.98 8.49 -4.29
CA ILE A 189 -13.51 8.70 -5.65
C ILE A 189 -12.34 7.77 -5.99
N GLN A 190 -11.41 7.54 -5.05
CA GLN A 190 -10.36 6.54 -5.23
C GLN A 190 -10.95 5.13 -5.40
N LEU A 191 -12.00 4.77 -4.64
CA LEU A 191 -12.70 3.50 -4.81
C LEU A 191 -13.46 3.42 -6.15
N LEU A 192 -14.15 4.48 -6.54
CA LEU A 192 -14.85 4.58 -7.83
C LEU A 192 -13.89 4.55 -9.03
N LEU A 193 -12.65 5.02 -8.88
CA LEU A 193 -11.66 4.99 -9.98
C LEU A 193 -10.91 3.65 -10.05
N PHE A 194 -10.57 3.03 -8.92
CA PHE A 194 -9.60 1.94 -8.86
C PHE A 194 -10.07 0.64 -8.20
N ALA A 195 -11.19 0.62 -7.47
CA ALA A 195 -11.53 -0.51 -6.62
C ALA A 195 -12.74 -1.32 -7.14
N SER A 196 -13.87 -0.68 -7.45
CA SER A 196 -15.09 -1.46 -7.70
C SER A 196 -15.09 -2.18 -9.05
N ASP A 197 -15.71 -3.36 -9.14
CA ASP A 197 -15.91 -4.07 -10.40
C ASP A 197 -17.21 -3.57 -11.07
N GLN A 198 -18.29 -3.51 -10.30
CA GLN A 198 -19.63 -3.09 -10.73
C GLN A 198 -19.97 -1.69 -10.21
N VAL A 199 -20.63 -0.88 -11.05
CA VAL A 199 -21.17 0.43 -10.69
C VAL A 199 -22.58 0.56 -11.26
N ASP A 200 -23.58 0.46 -10.39
CA ASP A 200 -24.99 0.56 -10.78
C ASP A 200 -25.55 1.95 -10.45
N VAL A 201 -26.39 2.48 -11.33
CA VAL A 201 -27.19 3.67 -11.02
C VAL A 201 -28.46 3.22 -10.31
N VAL A 202 -28.67 3.70 -9.09
CA VAL A 202 -29.86 3.36 -8.29
C VAL A 202 -30.94 4.42 -8.50
N GLU A 203 -30.57 5.69 -8.33
CA GLU A 203 -31.46 6.85 -8.52
C GLU A 203 -30.69 8.07 -9.05
N SER A 204 -31.41 9.16 -9.32
CA SER A 204 -30.82 10.44 -9.69
C SER A 204 -29.88 10.97 -8.60
N ASN A 205 -28.57 10.92 -8.88
CA ASN A 205 -27.46 11.24 -7.98
C ASN A 205 -27.14 10.16 -6.91
N LEU A 206 -27.56 8.90 -7.10
CA LEU A 206 -27.21 7.79 -6.21
C LEU A 206 -26.67 6.60 -7.00
N ILE A 207 -25.42 6.22 -6.74
CA ILE A 207 -24.75 5.06 -7.34
C ILE A 207 -24.43 4.00 -6.29
N CYS A 208 -24.42 2.73 -6.71
CA CYS A 208 -23.98 1.60 -5.89
C CYS A 208 -22.66 1.02 -6.45
N LEU A 209 -21.66 0.83 -5.59
CA LEU A 209 -20.45 0.08 -5.93
C LEU A 209 -20.55 -1.34 -5.37
N ASP A 210 -20.37 -2.34 -6.24
CA ASP A 210 -20.34 -3.78 -5.93
C ASP A 210 -21.47 -4.25 -5.03
N ASN A 211 -22.68 -3.72 -5.23
CA ASN A 211 -23.89 -4.06 -4.48
C ASN A 211 -23.84 -3.71 -2.97
N TRP A 212 -22.86 -2.92 -2.49
CA TRP A 212 -22.75 -2.59 -1.05
C TRP A 212 -22.40 -1.15 -0.68
N ILE A 213 -21.70 -0.38 -1.52
CA ILE A 213 -21.36 1.03 -1.21
C ILE A 213 -22.34 1.98 -1.93
N MET A 214 -23.25 2.63 -1.20
CA MET A 214 -24.13 3.64 -1.76
C MET A 214 -23.47 5.03 -1.65
N LEU A 215 -23.22 5.68 -2.79
CA LEU A 215 -22.60 7.01 -2.87
C LEU A 215 -23.57 8.02 -3.47
N ASN A 216 -23.81 9.12 -2.75
CA ASN A 216 -24.45 10.31 -3.28
C ASN A 216 -23.45 11.04 -4.18
N MET A 217 -23.59 10.80 -5.49
CA MET A 217 -22.77 11.38 -6.54
C MET A 217 -23.62 11.55 -7.79
N ASN A 218 -23.49 12.70 -8.46
CA ASN A 218 -24.11 12.92 -9.75
C ASN A 218 -23.74 11.82 -10.77
N THR A 219 -24.74 11.23 -11.42
CA THR A 219 -24.57 10.03 -12.27
C THR A 219 -23.80 10.30 -13.56
N ASP A 220 -23.85 11.52 -14.10
CA ASP A 220 -23.03 11.95 -15.25
C ASP A 220 -21.57 12.20 -14.85
N LEU A 221 -21.30 12.72 -13.64
CA LEU A 221 -19.94 12.77 -13.10
C LEU A 221 -19.39 11.35 -12.84
N ALA A 222 -20.21 10.46 -12.27
CA ALA A 222 -19.85 9.07 -12.01
C ALA A 222 -19.48 8.33 -13.29
N SER A 223 -20.31 8.43 -14.35
CA SER A 223 -20.05 7.78 -15.63
C SER A 223 -18.78 8.31 -16.30
N LYS A 224 -18.50 9.62 -16.21
CA LYS A 224 -17.24 10.22 -16.66
C LYS A 224 -16.04 9.64 -15.91
N ILE A 225 -16.11 9.51 -14.58
CA ILE A 225 -15.01 8.90 -13.79
C ILE A 225 -14.80 7.42 -14.19
N VAL A 226 -15.88 6.64 -14.29
CA VAL A 226 -15.81 5.22 -14.67
C VAL A 226 -15.28 5.02 -16.09
N SER A 227 -15.61 5.92 -17.04
CA SER A 227 -15.09 5.86 -18.42
C SER A 227 -13.57 6.03 -18.55
N ILE A 228 -12.88 6.45 -17.48
CA ILE A 228 -11.42 6.56 -17.45
C ILE A 228 -10.77 5.17 -17.28
N ARG A 229 -11.46 4.21 -16.66
CA ARG A 229 -10.90 2.88 -16.33
C ARG A 229 -10.40 2.11 -17.55
N PRO A 230 -11.13 2.00 -18.67
CA PRO A 230 -10.60 1.32 -19.86
C PRO A 230 -9.35 1.99 -20.44
N ALA A 231 -9.20 3.32 -20.27
CA ALA A 231 -8.00 4.03 -20.68
C ALA A 231 -6.81 3.77 -19.74
N ILE A 232 -7.05 3.57 -18.45
CA ILE A 232 -6.04 3.12 -17.48
C ILE A 232 -5.59 1.69 -17.82
N GLU A 233 -6.52 0.77 -18.05
CA GLU A 233 -6.24 -0.62 -18.42
C GLU A 233 -5.46 -0.70 -19.74
N ALA A 234 -5.90 0.01 -20.78
CA ALA A 234 -5.18 0.07 -22.06
C ALA A 234 -3.76 0.65 -21.91
N LEU A 235 -3.57 1.64 -21.03
CA LEU A 235 -2.25 2.18 -20.72
C LEU A 235 -1.37 1.16 -19.99
N ILE A 236 -1.90 0.42 -19.00
CA ILE A 236 -1.18 -0.65 -18.31
C ILE A 236 -0.76 -1.74 -19.30
N ILE A 237 -1.68 -2.23 -20.14
CA ILE A 237 -1.39 -3.23 -21.18
C ILE A 237 -0.26 -2.73 -22.08
N ARG A 238 -0.37 -1.50 -22.62
CA ARG A 238 0.68 -0.90 -23.46
C ARG A 238 2.02 -0.80 -22.74
N CYS A 239 2.05 -0.31 -21.51
CA CYS A 239 3.29 -0.17 -20.73
C CYS A 239 3.91 -1.51 -20.33
N THR A 240 3.13 -2.59 -20.19
CA THR A 240 3.69 -3.94 -19.97
C THR A 240 4.22 -4.59 -21.26
N GLN A 241 3.66 -4.23 -22.43
CA GLN A 241 4.13 -4.71 -23.73
C GLN A 241 5.35 -3.93 -24.25
N GLN A 242 5.42 -2.62 -23.98
CA GLN A 242 6.50 -1.72 -24.41
C GLN A 242 6.87 -0.76 -23.26
N PRO A 243 7.66 -1.21 -22.26
CA PRO A 243 7.96 -0.38 -21.07
C PRO A 243 8.72 0.93 -21.37
N ASN A 244 9.47 0.98 -22.48
CA ASN A 244 10.18 2.20 -22.91
C ASN A 244 9.24 3.38 -23.24
N ASP A 245 7.97 3.13 -23.56
CA ASP A 245 6.96 4.18 -23.82
C ASP A 245 6.65 5.04 -22.58
N ILE A 246 7.02 4.57 -21.37
CA ILE A 246 6.82 5.29 -20.10
C ILE A 246 7.60 6.62 -20.09
N THR A 247 8.74 6.69 -20.77
CA THR A 247 9.57 7.90 -20.86
C THR A 247 9.01 8.87 -21.90
N ASN A 248 8.60 8.37 -23.07
CA ASN A 248 8.11 9.16 -24.20
C ASN A 248 6.57 9.14 -24.29
N ARG A 249 5.91 9.73 -23.29
CA ARG A 249 4.44 9.74 -23.19
C ARG A 249 3.82 10.74 -24.19
N PRO A 250 2.86 10.35 -25.04
CA PRO A 250 2.11 11.29 -25.86
C PRO A 250 1.18 12.16 -25.00
N LEU A 251 0.77 13.33 -25.54
CA LEU A 251 -0.02 14.32 -24.81
C LEU A 251 -1.32 13.76 -24.19
N SER A 252 -1.99 12.82 -24.87
CA SER A 252 -3.20 12.15 -24.35
C SER A 252 -2.94 11.31 -23.10
N VAL A 253 -1.80 10.62 -23.04
CA VAL A 253 -1.38 9.86 -21.84
C VAL A 253 -1.00 10.81 -20.71
N GLU A 254 -0.38 11.96 -21.01
CA GLU A 254 -0.11 12.98 -20.00
C GLU A 254 -1.40 13.61 -19.43
N GLN A 255 -2.38 13.92 -20.28
CA GLN A 255 -3.70 14.38 -19.86
C GLN A 255 -4.40 13.35 -18.96
N LEU A 256 -4.35 12.06 -19.32
CA LEU A 256 -4.86 10.96 -18.50
C LEU A 256 -4.13 10.88 -17.15
N CYS A 257 -2.79 10.96 -17.12
CA CYS A 257 -2.02 11.00 -15.88
C CYS A 257 -2.38 12.21 -15.00
N ASN A 258 -2.68 13.37 -15.59
CA ASN A 258 -3.12 14.56 -14.86
C ASN A 258 -4.53 14.41 -14.27
N LEU A 259 -5.45 13.78 -15.01
CA LEU A 259 -6.78 13.46 -14.52
C LEU A 259 -6.73 12.44 -13.37
N ILE A 260 -5.88 11.41 -13.47
CA ILE A 260 -5.64 10.46 -12.38
C ILE A 260 -5.05 11.16 -11.14
N ARG A 261 -4.12 12.11 -11.31
CA ARG A 261 -3.58 12.92 -10.20
C ARG A 261 -4.67 13.71 -9.49
N LEU A 262 -5.56 14.35 -10.24
CA LEU A 262 -6.68 15.12 -9.71
C LEU A 262 -7.68 14.23 -8.95
N LEU A 263 -8.12 13.12 -9.55
CA LEU A 263 -9.08 12.19 -8.94
C LEU A 263 -8.49 11.37 -7.79
N SER A 264 -7.16 11.29 -7.69
CA SER A 264 -6.48 10.66 -6.54
C SER A 264 -6.45 11.55 -5.30
N ASP A 265 -6.63 12.87 -5.44
CA ASP A 265 -6.44 13.83 -4.35
C ASP A 265 -7.38 13.54 -3.16
N GLN A 266 -6.79 13.33 -1.97
CA GLN A 266 -7.54 13.06 -0.74
C GLN A 266 -8.24 14.31 -0.17
N GLN A 267 -7.97 15.51 -0.71
CA GLN A 267 -8.59 16.78 -0.32
C GLN A 267 -9.74 17.21 -1.25
N LEU A 268 -10.00 16.47 -2.34
CA LEU A 268 -11.09 16.77 -3.26
C LEU A 268 -12.46 16.63 -2.55
N GLU A 269 -13.44 17.44 -2.96
CA GLU A 269 -14.74 17.58 -2.27
C GLU A 269 -15.40 16.22 -1.96
N HIS A 270 -15.93 16.11 -0.73
CA HIS A 270 -16.36 14.83 -0.18
C HIS A 270 -17.69 14.36 -0.80
N VAL A 271 -17.58 13.33 -1.63
CA VAL A 271 -18.69 12.44 -1.99
C VAL A 271 -19.23 11.80 -0.71
N LEU A 272 -20.54 11.90 -0.49
CA LEU A 272 -21.18 11.35 0.71
C LEU A 272 -21.53 9.88 0.50
N CYS A 273 -21.22 9.02 1.47
CA CYS A 273 -21.81 7.69 1.53
C CYS A 273 -23.12 7.76 2.30
N GLU A 274 -24.23 7.37 1.66
CA GLU A 274 -25.54 7.42 2.31
C GLU A 274 -25.81 6.19 3.17
N LYS A 275 -25.47 5.01 2.63
CA LYS A 275 -25.80 3.70 3.19
C LYS A 275 -24.73 2.68 2.80
N ILE A 276 -24.45 1.76 3.72
CA ILE A 276 -23.75 0.51 3.45
C ILE A 276 -24.82 -0.59 3.45
N VAL A 277 -24.82 -1.46 2.43
CA VAL A 277 -25.72 -2.62 2.38
C VAL A 277 -25.11 -3.75 3.21
N GLU A 278 -25.82 -4.19 4.26
CA GLU A 278 -25.41 -5.32 5.07
C GLU A 278 -26.02 -6.61 4.51
N ASN A 279 -25.17 -7.52 3.99
CA ASN A 279 -25.57 -8.84 3.51
C ASN A 279 -25.89 -9.79 4.68
N ASN A 280 -27.04 -9.56 5.32
CA ASN A 280 -27.59 -10.45 6.33
C ASN A 280 -28.16 -11.72 5.68
N GLU A 281 -27.32 -12.74 5.51
CA GLU A 281 -27.76 -14.13 5.26
C GLU A 281 -28.46 -14.70 6.51
N THR A 282 -29.66 -14.19 6.82
CA THR A 282 -30.57 -14.82 7.76
C THR A 282 -31.37 -15.91 7.06
N THR A 283 -31.24 -17.14 7.55
CA THR A 283 -32.17 -18.25 7.27
C THR A 283 -33.62 -17.79 7.50
N PRO A 284 -34.59 -18.23 6.69
CA PRO A 284 -35.96 -17.74 6.77
C PRO A 284 -36.65 -18.21 8.07
N SER A 285 -36.71 -17.34 9.07
CA SER A 285 -37.63 -17.44 10.20
C SER A 285 -38.75 -16.41 10.04
N THR A 286 -39.99 -16.91 10.05
CA THR A 286 -41.24 -16.17 9.88
C THR A 286 -41.42 -14.99 10.83
N ASN A 287 -41.97 -13.86 10.31
CA ASN A 287 -42.72 -12.76 10.96
C ASN A 287 -42.39 -12.45 12.45
N SER A 288 -42.00 -11.24 12.85
CA SER A 288 -42.61 -9.94 12.52
C SER A 288 -41.73 -8.76 12.96
N ASP A 289 -42.19 -7.56 12.60
CA ASP A 289 -41.75 -6.23 13.07
C ASP A 289 -40.43 -5.67 12.50
N PHE A 290 -40.61 -4.58 11.73
CA PHE A 290 -39.56 -3.75 11.17
C PHE A 290 -38.68 -3.15 12.27
N ASN A 291 -37.37 -3.27 12.09
CA ASN A 291 -36.44 -2.28 12.62
C ASN A 291 -35.28 -2.13 11.62
N GLU A 292 -35.44 -1.19 10.67
CA GLU A 292 -34.40 -0.91 9.67
C GLU A 292 -33.27 -0.11 10.33
N SER A 293 -32.26 -0.82 10.84
CA SER A 293 -31.03 -0.23 11.37
C SER A 293 -30.10 0.25 10.25
N SER A 294 -30.57 1.19 9.44
CA SER A 294 -29.75 1.86 8.42
C SER A 294 -28.75 2.83 9.08
N ILE A 295 -27.46 2.56 8.90
CA ILE A 295 -26.39 3.46 9.37
C ILE A 295 -26.27 4.63 8.39
N ASN A 296 -27.09 5.66 8.61
CA ASN A 296 -27.02 6.92 7.89
C ASN A 296 -25.75 7.69 8.30
N TYR A 297 -24.72 7.71 7.45
CA TYR A 297 -23.50 8.47 7.72
C TYR A 297 -23.66 9.93 7.27
N ARG A 298 -24.02 10.82 8.20
CA ARG A 298 -23.88 12.26 8.00
C ARG A 298 -22.52 12.71 8.54
N PRO A 299 -21.59 13.22 7.69
CA PRO A 299 -20.43 13.91 8.22
C PRO A 299 -20.88 15.17 8.95
N ASN A 300 -20.50 15.30 10.21
CA ASN A 300 -20.66 16.56 10.92
C ASN A 300 -19.78 17.60 10.22
N GLN A 301 -20.42 18.58 9.58
CA GLN A 301 -19.75 19.75 9.04
C GLN A 301 -18.95 20.43 10.16
N LEU A 302 -17.66 20.69 9.91
CA LEU A 302 -16.90 21.88 10.31
C LEU A 302 -15.40 21.61 10.12
N PHE A 303 -14.78 22.29 9.15
CA PHE A 303 -13.35 22.60 9.19
C PHE A 303 -13.17 23.94 9.90
N PRO A 304 -12.56 24.01 11.09
CA PRO A 304 -12.06 25.28 11.63
C PRO A 304 -10.71 25.57 10.96
N SER A 305 -10.64 26.70 10.24
CA SER A 305 -9.39 27.17 9.63
C SER A 305 -8.29 27.36 10.66
N ASN A 306 -7.07 27.04 10.23
CA ASN A 306 -5.80 27.15 10.95
C ASN A 306 -5.70 28.41 11.84
N ARG A 307 -5.58 28.22 13.17
CA ARG A 307 -5.11 29.25 14.12
C ARG A 307 -4.11 28.62 15.09
N GLY A 308 -2.92 29.21 15.15
CA GLY A 308 -1.76 28.61 15.81
C GLY A 308 -1.86 28.54 17.32
N TYR A 309 -1.33 27.46 17.90
CA TYR A 309 -1.14 27.35 19.34
C TYR A 309 0.14 28.04 19.78
N GLN A 310 -0.03 29.20 20.41
CA GLN A 310 1.01 29.85 21.20
C GLN A 310 1.37 28.98 22.43
N GLN A 311 2.60 29.14 22.90
CA GLN A 311 3.12 28.47 24.09
C GLN A 311 2.38 28.88 25.37
N ARG A 312 2.28 27.96 26.35
CA ARG A 312 2.48 28.12 27.83
C ARG A 312 1.69 27.07 28.64
N PRO A 313 1.97 26.87 29.95
CA PRO A 313 3.25 27.00 30.66
C PRO A 313 3.61 25.74 31.49
N PHE A 314 4.80 25.77 32.10
CA PHE A 314 5.29 24.76 33.04
C PHE A 314 4.35 24.52 34.24
N TYR A 315 4.12 23.25 34.58
CA TYR A 315 3.70 22.85 35.93
C TYR A 315 4.82 22.06 36.63
N ARG A 316 5.27 22.62 37.77
CA ARG A 316 6.33 22.09 38.61
C ARG A 316 5.74 21.11 39.63
N GLY A 317 5.66 19.83 39.26
CA GLY A 317 5.17 18.75 40.12
C GLY A 317 6.30 17.96 40.78
N ASN A 318 6.65 18.30 42.02
CA ASN A 318 7.70 17.63 42.78
C ASN A 318 7.17 16.31 43.38
N ASN A 319 7.83 15.17 43.13
CA ASN A 319 7.62 13.96 43.94
C ASN A 319 8.82 13.01 43.89
N ASN A 320 9.50 12.88 45.02
CA ASN A 320 10.59 11.93 45.24
C ASN A 320 10.06 10.50 45.41
N ARG A 321 10.67 9.52 44.72
CA ARG A 321 11.26 8.30 45.31
C ARG A 321 12.04 7.48 44.26
N PRO A 322 13.02 6.66 44.67
CA PRO A 322 14.19 6.37 43.84
C PRO A 322 14.05 5.15 42.91
N PHE A 323 14.75 5.21 41.78
CA PHE A 323 14.99 4.07 40.90
C PHE A 323 16.04 3.12 41.48
N ASN A 324 15.70 1.84 41.65
CA ASN A 324 16.68 0.79 41.92
C ASN A 324 17.47 0.47 40.65
N ARG A 325 18.79 0.68 40.71
CA ARG A 325 19.74 0.33 39.65
C ARG A 325 20.25 -1.09 39.89
N TYR A 326 19.78 -2.07 39.11
CA TYR A 326 20.38 -3.41 39.12
C TYR A 326 21.59 -3.47 38.17
N ASN A 327 22.78 -3.56 38.75
CA ASN A 327 23.98 -4.00 38.04
C ASN A 327 23.89 -5.51 37.79
N TYR A 328 24.32 -5.96 36.60
CA TYR A 328 24.77 -7.34 36.40
C TYR A 328 26.29 -7.32 36.20
N GLN A 329 27.02 -7.71 37.24
CA GLN A 329 28.38 -8.24 37.11
C GLN A 329 28.27 -9.76 37.11
N GLY A 330 29.06 -10.42 36.27
CA GLY A 330 28.93 -11.86 36.02
C GLY A 330 29.62 -12.74 37.05
N ASN A 331 29.48 -14.05 36.85
CA ASN A 331 30.46 -15.03 37.30
C ASN A 331 30.67 -16.07 36.17
N ASN A 332 31.92 -16.50 36.03
CA ASN A 332 32.41 -17.43 35.01
C ASN A 332 32.52 -18.86 35.60
N ILE A 333 33.15 -19.77 34.82
CA ILE A 333 33.75 -21.07 35.23
C ILE A 333 32.72 -22.23 35.26
N GLN A 334 32.87 -23.38 34.59
CA GLN A 334 33.85 -23.98 33.63
C GLN A 334 33.16 -25.25 32.99
N GLN A 335 33.67 -26.11 32.09
CA GLN A 335 34.95 -26.30 31.36
C GLN A 335 34.72 -27.15 30.07
N GLN A 336 35.66 -27.11 29.10
CA GLN A 336 35.92 -28.11 28.02
C GLN A 336 34.83 -28.33 26.91
N GLN A 337 35.18 -28.61 25.64
CA GLN A 337 36.43 -29.15 25.07
C GLN A 337 36.71 -28.57 23.65
N GLN A 338 37.98 -28.50 23.23
CA GLN A 338 38.43 -28.03 21.89
C GLN A 338 38.54 -29.19 20.89
N TYR A 339 38.39 -28.90 19.59
CA TYR A 339 39.13 -29.61 18.52
C TYR A 339 39.36 -28.69 17.30
N GLN A 340 40.62 -28.58 16.87
CA GLN A 340 41.06 -28.14 15.54
C GLN A 340 41.71 -29.33 14.83
N PRO A 341 41.89 -29.24 13.50
CA PRO A 341 43.18 -29.60 12.92
C PRO A 341 43.77 -28.52 11.98
N GLN A 342 45.10 -28.39 11.99
CA GLN A 342 45.91 -27.66 11.00
C GLN A 342 46.49 -28.61 9.94
N ASN A 343 47.13 -28.03 8.90
CA ASN A 343 48.04 -28.59 7.87
C ASN A 343 47.44 -28.72 6.45
N ASN A 344 48.13 -28.35 5.35
CA ASN A 344 49.34 -27.52 5.18
C ASN A 344 49.50 -27.01 3.72
N MET A 345 50.25 -25.91 3.54
CA MET A 345 51.02 -25.46 2.35
C MET A 345 50.58 -25.73 0.89
N SER A 346 50.38 -24.65 0.11
CA SER A 346 51.26 -24.20 -1.01
C SER A 346 50.68 -22.92 -1.66
N GLY A 347 51.41 -21.79 -1.80
CA GLY A 347 52.08 -21.38 -3.05
C GLY A 347 51.10 -21.15 -4.21
N VAL A 348 50.92 -19.98 -4.85
CA VAL A 348 51.87 -18.93 -5.26
C VAL A 348 51.14 -17.57 -5.30
N GLY A 349 51.85 -16.45 -5.05
CA GLY A 349 51.31 -15.10 -5.23
C GLY A 349 51.98 -14.35 -6.39
N PHE A 350 51.24 -13.44 -7.03
CA PHE A 350 51.79 -12.37 -7.88
C PHE A 350 51.00 -11.07 -7.67
N SER A 351 51.73 -9.97 -7.57
CA SER A 351 51.22 -8.62 -7.32
C SER A 351 52.03 -7.62 -8.14
N PHE A 352 51.37 -6.84 -9.02
CA PHE A 352 52.04 -5.75 -9.75
C PHE A 352 51.06 -4.61 -10.11
N THR A 353 51.42 -3.41 -9.66
CA THR A 353 51.03 -2.07 -10.13
C THR A 353 52.16 -1.10 -9.70
N PRO A 354 52.28 0.15 -10.20
CA PRO A 354 51.63 0.82 -11.34
C PRO A 354 52.64 1.50 -12.32
N ASP A 355 52.12 2.44 -13.14
CA ASP A 355 52.78 3.59 -13.82
C ASP A 355 53.58 3.40 -15.14
N PRO A 356 53.76 4.47 -15.96
CA PRO A 356 53.07 5.78 -16.01
C PRO A 356 52.59 6.22 -17.43
N SER A 357 51.94 7.39 -17.52
CA SER A 357 51.53 8.08 -18.76
C SER A 357 52.62 8.99 -19.36
N PRO A 358 52.50 9.37 -20.65
CA PRO A 358 52.71 10.78 -21.01
C PRO A 358 51.81 11.35 -22.15
N THR A 359 51.55 12.66 -22.06
CA THR A 359 51.13 13.62 -23.13
C THR A 359 52.36 14.49 -23.53
N PRO A 360 52.35 15.48 -24.48
CA PRO A 360 51.28 16.13 -25.29
C PRO A 360 51.56 16.01 -26.83
N SER A 361 51.08 16.78 -27.83
CA SER A 361 50.73 18.22 -27.95
C SER A 361 50.05 18.59 -29.30
N ASP A 362 49.22 19.66 -29.32
CA ASP A 362 48.97 20.67 -30.40
C ASP A 362 48.48 20.20 -31.80
N SER A 363 47.79 20.96 -32.68
CA SER A 363 47.06 22.26 -32.70
C SER A 363 46.24 22.25 -34.03
N GLU A 364 45.06 22.87 -34.20
CA GLU A 364 44.81 24.29 -34.57
C GLU A 364 43.30 24.49 -34.89
N SER A 365 42.85 25.75 -34.98
CA SER A 365 41.55 26.19 -35.53
C SER A 365 41.79 27.43 -36.41
N PRO A 366 41.01 27.73 -37.47
CA PRO A 366 39.70 28.40 -37.28
C PRO A 366 38.62 28.19 -38.40
N SER A 367 37.47 28.86 -38.21
CA SER A 367 36.25 28.96 -39.07
C SER A 367 36.43 29.93 -40.29
N PRO A 368 35.41 30.48 -41.00
CA PRO A 368 33.93 30.25 -41.04
C PRO A 368 33.21 30.37 -42.44
N PHE A 369 31.86 30.29 -42.44
CA PHE A 369 30.85 31.07 -43.23
C PHE A 369 30.15 30.60 -44.56
N PHE A 370 28.81 30.84 -44.57
CA PHE A 370 27.79 30.95 -45.67
C PHE A 370 27.46 29.67 -46.52
N SER A 371 26.23 29.42 -47.02
CA SER A 371 25.06 30.29 -47.31
C SER A 371 23.67 29.59 -47.26
N ASN A 372 22.63 30.28 -46.75
CA ASN A 372 21.33 30.64 -47.40
C ASN A 372 20.90 29.94 -48.75
N LYS A 373 19.61 29.67 -49.11
CA LYS A 373 18.26 29.99 -48.57
C LYS A 373 17.10 29.36 -49.43
N ARG A 374 15.83 29.47 -48.97
CA ARG A 374 14.50 29.31 -49.67
C ARG A 374 14.00 27.87 -49.91
N GLN A 375 12.80 27.44 -49.47
CA GLN A 375 11.39 27.88 -49.67
C GLN A 375 10.77 27.45 -51.02
N PHE A 376 9.68 26.67 -50.98
CA PHE A 376 8.29 27.16 -51.22
C PHE A 376 7.22 26.10 -50.85
N ASP A 377 5.95 26.55 -50.76
CA ASP A 377 4.84 25.91 -50.02
C ASP A 377 3.75 25.23 -50.90
N ASN A 378 2.75 24.64 -50.22
CA ASN A 378 1.35 24.42 -50.64
C ASN A 378 1.03 23.27 -51.64
N ALA A 379 -0.17 22.67 -51.67
CA ALA A 379 -1.29 22.48 -50.70
C ALA A 379 -2.38 21.56 -51.33
N PHE A 380 -3.45 21.26 -50.58
CA PHE A 380 -4.79 20.75 -51.00
C PHE A 380 -5.06 19.24 -51.26
N TYR A 381 -5.96 18.71 -50.41
CA TYR A 381 -6.99 17.66 -50.66
C TYR A 381 -8.22 18.29 -51.42
N PRO A 382 -9.33 17.59 -51.79
CA PRO A 382 -9.80 16.23 -51.42
C PRO A 382 -10.45 15.37 -52.55
N SER A 383 -10.82 14.10 -52.26
CA SER A 383 -12.17 13.51 -52.52
C SER A 383 -12.23 11.96 -52.42
N THR A 384 -13.38 11.43 -51.99
CA THR A 384 -13.86 10.02 -52.02
C THR A 384 -15.04 9.93 -53.03
N PRO A 385 -15.74 8.78 -53.32
CA PRO A 385 -15.70 7.42 -52.73
C PRO A 385 -15.78 6.23 -53.73
N ASN A 386 -15.69 4.96 -53.26
CA ASN A 386 -16.71 3.90 -53.46
C ASN A 386 -16.35 2.48 -52.94
N THR A 387 -17.42 1.76 -52.61
CA THR A 387 -17.62 0.36 -52.17
C THR A 387 -16.96 -0.76 -52.99
N PHE A 388 -16.64 -1.91 -52.35
CA PHE A 388 -17.30 -3.23 -52.58
C PHE A 388 -16.82 -4.35 -51.60
N ASP A 389 -17.68 -5.35 -51.36
CA ASP A 389 -17.50 -6.46 -50.40
C ASP A 389 -16.65 -7.65 -50.89
N ASN A 390 -15.89 -8.31 -49.98
CA ASN A 390 -16.03 -9.72 -49.55
C ASN A 390 -14.76 -10.30 -48.84
N PRO A 391 -14.86 -11.41 -48.07
CA PRO A 391 -13.93 -11.72 -46.97
C PRO A 391 -12.92 -12.87 -47.22
N PRO A 392 -11.87 -12.98 -46.37
CA PRO A 392 -11.05 -14.19 -46.16
C PRO A 392 -11.37 -14.91 -44.82
N PRO A 393 -10.82 -16.11 -44.53
CA PRO A 393 -11.62 -17.19 -43.94
C PRO A 393 -11.42 -17.50 -42.44
N THR A 394 -12.30 -18.36 -41.95
CA THR A 394 -12.31 -18.96 -40.62
C THR A 394 -11.04 -19.76 -40.30
N SER A 395 -10.40 -19.44 -39.17
CA SER A 395 -9.57 -20.39 -38.42
C SER A 395 -9.70 -20.12 -36.91
N SER A 396 -9.64 -21.18 -36.11
CA SER A 396 -10.05 -21.16 -34.69
C SER A 396 -9.02 -20.46 -33.79
N PRO A 397 -9.43 -19.58 -32.85
CA PRO A 397 -8.53 -19.06 -31.83
C PRO A 397 -8.32 -20.09 -30.71
N TYR A 398 -7.07 -20.29 -30.32
CA TYR A 398 -6.70 -21.05 -29.13
C TYR A 398 -7.25 -20.38 -27.86
N GLN A 399 -8.07 -21.11 -27.13
CA GLN A 399 -8.70 -20.63 -25.90
C GLN A 399 -7.76 -20.88 -24.70
N PHE A 400 -6.94 -19.90 -24.33
CA PHE A 400 -6.23 -19.91 -23.04
C PHE A 400 -7.20 -19.61 -21.90
N GLY A 401 -7.97 -20.63 -21.51
CA GLY A 401 -8.81 -20.59 -20.31
C GLY A 401 -7.97 -20.62 -19.05
N TRP A 402 -8.07 -19.57 -18.22
CA TRP A 402 -7.55 -19.61 -16.85
C TRP A 402 -8.39 -20.57 -16.01
N VAL A 403 -7.88 -21.79 -15.83
CA VAL A 403 -8.53 -22.82 -15.00
C VAL A 403 -8.38 -22.44 -13.53
N ASN A 404 -9.46 -21.95 -12.94
CA ASN A 404 -9.60 -21.77 -11.50
C ASN A 404 -9.46 -23.12 -10.79
N ASN A 405 -8.31 -23.36 -10.16
CA ASN A 405 -8.00 -24.63 -9.52
C ASN A 405 -8.70 -24.77 -8.15
N ARG A 406 -9.99 -25.10 -8.16
CA ARG A 406 -10.74 -25.53 -6.96
C ARG A 406 -10.49 -27.02 -6.68
N GLY A 407 -9.42 -27.31 -5.93
CA GLY A 407 -9.27 -28.54 -5.15
C GLY A 407 -9.18 -28.19 -3.66
N GLY A 408 -10.00 -28.68 -2.74
CA GLY A 408 -10.87 -29.86 -2.82
C GLY A 408 -10.27 -31.08 -2.11
N TYR A 409 -9.69 -30.88 -0.92
CA TYR A 409 -9.23 -31.99 -0.07
C TYR A 409 -10.28 -32.34 1.00
N SER A 410 -11.03 -33.40 0.71
CA SER A 410 -11.94 -34.05 1.65
C SER A 410 -11.18 -34.91 2.66
N ASN A 411 -11.72 -35.02 3.88
CA ASN A 411 -11.25 -35.96 4.89
C ASN A 411 -11.44 -37.41 4.40
N ASN A 412 -10.39 -38.22 4.54
CA ASN A 412 -10.52 -39.68 4.49
C ASN A 412 -10.33 -40.28 5.88
N TYR A 413 -11.43 -40.71 6.49
CA TYR A 413 -11.42 -41.55 7.69
C TYR A 413 -10.99 -42.98 7.32
N ARG A 414 -9.94 -43.49 7.98
CA ARG A 414 -9.79 -44.93 8.26
C ARG A 414 -9.55 -45.10 9.75
N GLY A 415 -10.52 -45.67 10.46
CA GLY A 415 -10.48 -45.82 11.92
C GLY A 415 -9.79 -47.09 12.40
N ARG A 416 -9.45 -47.13 13.70
CA ARG A 416 -9.26 -48.32 14.54
C ARG A 416 -9.29 -47.93 16.03
N GLY A 417 -10.07 -48.65 16.84
CA GLY A 417 -10.18 -48.45 18.31
C GLY A 417 -10.94 -47.18 18.72
N GLY A 418 -12.01 -47.18 19.51
CA GLY A 418 -12.53 -48.21 20.39
C GLY A 418 -11.96 -48.07 21.80
N TYR A 419 -12.70 -47.44 22.72
CA TYR A 419 -12.93 -47.86 24.13
C TYR A 419 -13.84 -46.85 24.87
N ASN A 420 -15.00 -47.38 25.32
CA ASN A 420 -15.83 -46.99 26.48
C ASN A 420 -16.19 -45.51 26.79
N ARG A 421 -17.51 -45.24 26.70
CA ARG A 421 -18.20 -44.23 27.52
C ARG A 421 -18.46 -44.78 28.94
N PHE A 422 -18.43 -43.92 29.95
CA PHE A 422 -19.37 -43.87 31.10
C PHE A 422 -19.19 -42.50 31.81
N PRO A 423 -20.13 -42.03 32.68
CA PRO A 423 -20.58 -40.64 32.59
C PRO A 423 -20.41 -39.79 33.86
N LYS A 424 -20.76 -38.50 33.70
CA LYS A 424 -21.08 -37.46 34.70
C LYS A 424 -21.13 -37.92 36.17
N ARG A 425 -20.38 -37.22 37.04
CA ARG A 425 -20.81 -36.94 38.42
C ARG A 425 -20.78 -35.44 38.72
N SER A 426 -21.89 -34.98 39.28
CA SER A 426 -22.11 -33.67 39.86
C SER A 426 -21.24 -33.45 41.11
N ARG A 427 -20.95 -32.18 41.43
CA ARG A 427 -20.51 -31.76 42.77
C ARG A 427 -21.66 -31.02 43.46
N PRO A 428 -21.99 -31.33 44.72
CA PRO A 428 -23.01 -30.62 45.48
C PRO A 428 -22.46 -29.35 46.14
N TYR A 429 -23.37 -28.44 46.50
CA TYR A 429 -23.16 -27.40 47.51
C TYR A 429 -23.11 -28.00 48.93
N ASN A 430 -22.44 -27.30 49.84
CA ASN A 430 -22.47 -27.32 51.32
C ASN A 430 -21.05 -26.97 51.82
N TYR A 431 -20.81 -26.10 52.80
CA TYR A 431 -21.68 -25.29 53.66
C TYR A 431 -21.15 -23.85 53.72
#